data_AF-A0AAN8G885-F1
#
_entry.id   AF-A0AAN8G885-F1
#
_cell.length_a   1.000
_cell.length_b   1.000
_cell.length_c   1.000
_cell.angle_alpha   90.00
_cell.angle_beta   90.00
_cell.angle_gamma   90.00
#
_symmetry.space_group_name_H-M   'P 1'
#
loop_
_entity.id
_entity.type
_entity.pdbx_description
1 polymer ?
#
loop_
_entity_poly.entity_id
_entity_poly.type
_entity_poly.pdbx_seq_one_letter_code
_entity_poly.pdbx_strand_id
1 'polypeptide(L)'
;MVQPGFNWRERCRNCTCVLGVGSDCDGPTCSIPYHPSHEQICARWSPDGCCCEQLGCLKHGRVYEVGSYYPRSIERPCTKCPCMAGQRIPSCSVEVCRPKCVDSVQVEGICCPVCQNGPNCVVPTRLFSQTSQRHAPIALNQSTIITDSFDQSRSFICQCQVAGGVAQCEHLSASVRQPVLDLIRSIISHNNVV
;
A
#
# COMPACT_ATOMS: atom_id res chain seq x y z
N MET A 1 -4.04 40.47 5.96
CA MET A 1 -3.70 39.49 7.03
C MET A 1 -2.19 39.36 7.04
N VAL A 2 -1.52 39.84 8.10
CA VAL A 2 -0.06 39.92 8.19
C VAL A 2 0.47 38.51 8.50
N GLN A 3 1.34 37.97 7.64
CA GLN A 3 2.02 36.71 7.92
C GLN A 3 2.99 36.93 9.09
N PRO A 4 2.87 36.18 10.20
CA PRO A 4 3.82 36.33 11.30
C PRO A 4 5.17 35.71 10.91
N GLY A 5 6.13 36.59 10.69
CA GLY A 5 7.51 36.47 11.16
C GLY A 5 8.48 35.55 10.41
N PHE A 6 9.25 36.10 9.46
CA PHE A 6 10.38 35.39 8.83
C PHE A 6 11.63 35.39 9.71
N ASN A 7 11.70 36.20 10.78
CA ASN A 7 12.82 36.22 11.70
C ASN A 7 12.43 35.66 13.08
N TRP A 8 13.42 35.16 13.83
CA TRP A 8 13.19 34.62 15.18
C TRP A 8 12.71 35.67 16.18
N ARG A 9 13.08 36.95 16.01
CA ARG A 9 12.69 38.09 16.85
C ARG A 9 11.18 38.37 16.79
N GLU A 10 10.50 38.00 15.70
CA GLU A 10 9.06 38.17 15.51
C GLU A 10 8.25 37.02 16.14
N ARG A 11 8.82 35.81 16.18
CA ARG A 11 8.19 34.63 16.79
C ARG A 11 8.41 34.58 18.29
N CYS A 12 9.61 34.94 18.73
CA CYS A 12 10.02 34.94 20.12
C CYS A 12 9.53 36.18 20.85
N ARG A 13 8.37 36.10 21.50
CA ARG A 13 7.75 37.23 22.22
C ARG A 13 8.50 37.64 23.51
N ASN A 14 9.62 36.99 23.86
CA ASN A 14 10.30 37.13 25.14
C ASN A 14 11.78 37.56 25.04
N CYS A 15 12.20 38.14 23.91
CA CYS A 15 13.58 38.60 23.77
C CYS A 15 13.81 39.88 24.58
N THR A 16 14.50 39.77 25.71
CA THR A 16 15.06 40.92 26.42
C THR A 16 16.36 41.32 25.75
N CYS A 17 16.32 42.34 24.89
CA CYS A 17 17.55 42.94 24.36
C CYS A 17 18.19 43.83 25.44
N VAL A 18 19.49 43.66 25.67
CA VAL A 18 20.24 44.55 26.55
C VAL A 18 20.40 45.90 25.83
N LEU A 19 19.81 46.95 26.39
CA LEU A 19 19.90 48.30 25.82
C LEU A 19 21.29 48.88 26.07
N GLY A 20 22.18 48.73 25.08
CA GLY A 20 23.51 49.34 25.00
C GLY A 20 23.89 49.56 23.54
N VAL A 21 24.80 50.51 23.27
CA VAL A 21 25.19 50.93 21.91
C VAL A 21 25.70 49.73 21.11
N GLY A 22 24.89 49.27 20.15
CA GLY A 22 25.09 48.01 19.42
C GLY A 22 24.19 46.89 19.94
N SER A 23 22.87 47.06 19.87
CA SER A 23 21.87 46.11 20.38
C SER A 23 21.88 44.77 19.62
N ASP A 24 22.83 43.89 19.97
CA ASP A 24 22.77 42.47 19.66
C ASP A 24 21.80 41.82 20.65
N CYS A 25 20.60 41.51 20.15
CA CYS A 25 19.70 40.63 20.87
C CYS A 25 20.27 39.22 20.73
N ASP A 26 20.86 38.68 21.80
CA ASP A 26 21.27 37.28 21.84
C ASP A 26 20.04 36.39 21.60
N GLY A 27 20.22 35.41 20.71
CA GLY A 27 19.18 34.43 20.39
C GLY A 27 18.79 33.60 21.61
N PRO A 28 17.69 32.82 21.54
CA PRO A 28 17.34 31.91 22.62
C PRO A 28 18.49 30.92 22.90
N THR A 29 18.86 30.75 24.17
CA THR A 29 19.87 29.78 24.60
C THR A 29 19.29 28.37 24.63
N CYS A 30 19.35 27.67 23.50
CA CYS A 30 18.97 26.27 23.39
C CYS A 30 19.73 25.56 22.27
N SER A 31 19.74 24.22 22.32
CA SER A 31 20.47 23.39 21.36
C SER A 31 19.97 23.57 19.92
N ILE A 32 18.69 23.94 19.72
CA ILE A 32 18.09 24.12 18.40
C ILE A 32 17.21 25.39 18.42
N PRO A 33 17.78 26.57 18.10
CA PRO A 33 17.01 27.80 18.04
C PRO A 33 16.02 27.77 16.86
N TYR A 34 14.97 28.61 16.94
CA TYR A 34 14.02 28.79 15.86
C TYR A 34 14.73 29.22 14.58
N HIS A 35 14.37 28.54 13.49
CA HIS A 35 14.68 28.93 12.13
C HIS A 35 13.42 28.68 11.28
N PRO A 36 13.09 29.53 10.29
CA PRO A 36 11.90 29.33 9.45
C PRO A 36 11.86 27.96 8.76
N SER A 37 13.02 27.40 8.40
CA SER A 37 13.12 26.05 7.82
C SER A 37 12.74 24.93 8.82
N HIS A 38 12.74 25.22 10.12
CA HIS A 38 12.39 24.28 11.19
C HIS A 38 10.89 24.19 11.43
N GLU A 39 10.08 25.13 10.94
CA GLU A 39 8.65 25.19 11.23
C GLU A 39 7.90 23.90 10.88
N GLN A 40 8.32 23.21 9.82
CA GLN A 40 7.69 21.97 9.36
C GLN A 40 8.36 20.69 9.85
N ILE A 41 9.51 20.81 10.51
CA ILE A 41 10.33 19.69 10.97
C ILE A 41 10.62 19.76 12.46
N CYS A 42 10.01 20.69 13.19
CA CYS A 42 10.08 20.68 14.63
C CYS A 42 8.88 19.88 15.15
N ALA A 43 9.19 18.74 15.77
CA ALA A 43 8.20 17.87 16.36
C ALA A 43 7.61 18.48 17.65
N ARG A 44 8.41 19.29 18.36
CA ARG A 44 8.01 19.93 19.60
C ARG A 44 8.71 21.28 19.80
N TRP A 45 7.90 22.33 19.93
CA TRP A 45 8.37 23.67 20.30
C TRP A 45 8.28 23.86 21.81
N SER A 46 9.22 24.63 22.35
CA SER A 46 9.13 25.17 23.71
C SER A 46 7.89 26.05 23.88
N PRO A 47 7.42 26.31 25.11
CA PRO A 47 6.23 27.12 25.36
C PRO A 47 6.28 28.54 24.77
N ASP A 48 7.47 29.14 24.69
CA ASP A 48 7.70 30.45 24.09
C ASP A 48 7.85 30.41 22.55
N GLY A 49 7.85 29.21 21.95
CA GLY A 49 7.98 28.99 20.51
C GLY A 49 9.37 29.27 19.94
N CYS A 50 10.37 29.48 20.80
CA CYS A 50 11.72 29.91 20.43
C CYS A 50 12.70 28.77 20.20
N CYS A 51 12.49 27.66 20.88
CA CYS A 51 13.39 26.52 20.87
C CYS A 51 12.66 25.32 20.31
N CYS A 52 13.29 24.67 19.35
CA CYS A 52 12.88 23.34 18.97
C CYS A 52 13.48 22.36 19.96
N GLU A 53 12.63 21.64 20.69
CA GLU A 53 13.09 20.64 21.65
C GLU A 53 13.35 19.29 20.96
N GLN A 54 12.71 19.05 19.82
CA GLN A 54 12.83 17.81 19.07
C GLN A 54 12.63 18.05 17.58
N LEU A 55 13.61 17.65 16.75
CA LEU A 55 13.47 17.62 15.30
C LEU A 55 12.76 16.34 14.86
N GLY A 56 11.86 16.49 13.90
CA GLY A 56 11.08 15.44 13.27
C GLY A 56 9.78 15.97 12.67
N CYS A 57 9.18 15.18 11.80
CA CYS A 57 7.89 15.51 11.19
C CYS A 57 6.77 14.91 12.02
N LEU A 58 5.93 15.75 12.65
CA LEU A 58 4.71 15.29 13.33
C LEU A 58 3.62 14.99 12.29
N LYS A 59 3.31 13.70 12.10
CA LYS A 59 2.29 13.23 11.14
C LYS A 59 1.43 12.16 11.78
N HIS A 60 0.11 12.35 11.75
CA HIS A 60 -0.87 11.47 12.36
C HIS A 60 -0.58 11.15 13.84
N GLY A 61 -0.13 12.16 14.60
CA GLY A 61 0.21 12.01 16.01
C GLY A 61 1.53 11.27 16.29
N ARG A 62 2.30 10.90 15.27
CA ARG A 62 3.62 10.27 15.41
C ARG A 62 4.73 11.19 14.91
N VAL A 63 5.87 11.16 15.59
CA VAL A 63 7.08 11.89 15.19
C VAL A 63 7.93 10.98 14.33
N TYR A 64 8.27 11.44 13.13
CA TYR A 64 9.18 10.77 12.20
C TYR A 64 10.51 11.51 12.19
N GLU A 65 11.62 10.77 12.29
CA GLU A 65 12.96 11.35 12.30
C GLU A 65 13.28 12.04 10.96
N VAL A 66 14.09 13.09 11.01
CA VAL A 66 14.60 13.73 9.79
C VAL A 66 15.43 12.71 8.99
N GLY A 67 15.17 12.61 7.69
CA GLY A 67 15.75 11.60 6.79
C GLY A 67 14.89 10.33 6.63
N SER A 68 13.87 10.14 7.46
CA SER A 68 12.95 9.01 7.35
C SER A 68 11.79 9.27 6.37
N TYR A 69 10.94 8.25 6.16
CA TYR A 69 9.70 8.36 5.38
C TYR A 69 8.49 8.12 6.27
N TYR A 70 7.42 8.85 6.01
CA TYR A 70 6.13 8.65 6.66
C TYR A 70 5.01 8.38 5.64
N PRO A 71 4.02 7.55 5.97
CA PRO A 71 2.86 7.36 5.11
C PRO A 71 1.95 8.59 5.16
N ARG A 72 1.40 8.99 4.01
CA ARG A 72 0.42 10.08 3.90
C ARG A 72 -0.94 9.71 4.49
N SER A 73 -1.27 8.42 4.56
CA SER A 73 -2.47 7.87 5.18
C SER A 73 -2.11 6.58 5.92
N ILE A 74 -2.69 6.36 7.10
CA ILE A 74 -2.49 5.14 7.89
C ILE A 74 -3.28 3.97 7.29
N GLU A 75 -4.49 4.21 6.82
CA GLU A 75 -5.39 3.16 6.29
C GLU A 75 -4.84 2.54 5.00
N ARG A 76 -4.24 3.38 4.13
CA ARG A 76 -3.64 2.97 2.85
C ARG A 76 -2.30 3.68 2.64
N PRO A 77 -1.19 3.13 3.18
CA PRO A 77 0.11 3.79 3.20
C PRO A 77 0.87 3.70 1.86
N CYS A 78 0.16 3.86 0.74
CA CYS A 78 0.76 3.80 -0.60
C CYS A 78 1.50 5.06 -1.00
N THR A 79 1.17 6.20 -0.40
CA THR A 79 1.93 7.42 -0.59
C THR A 79 2.88 7.59 0.59
N LYS A 80 4.18 7.61 0.32
CA LYS A 80 5.23 7.85 1.31
C LYS A 80 5.86 9.20 1.04
N CYS A 81 6.01 10.01 2.07
CA CYS A 81 6.61 11.33 1.98
C CYS A 81 7.89 11.34 2.81
N PRO A 82 8.99 11.91 2.29
CA PRO A 82 10.20 12.05 3.08
C PRO A 82 10.01 13.12 4.16
N CYS A 83 10.59 12.90 5.34
CA CYS A 83 10.74 13.90 6.37
C CYS A 83 12.08 14.61 6.18
N MET A 84 12.08 15.74 5.46
CA MET A 84 13.32 16.48 5.13
C MET A 84 13.39 17.81 5.84
N ALA A 85 14.57 18.14 6.36
CA ALA A 85 14.84 19.45 6.91
C ALA A 85 14.64 20.55 5.85
N GLY A 86 13.86 21.58 6.19
CA GLY A 86 13.66 22.76 5.35
C GLY A 86 12.81 22.58 4.08
N GLN A 87 12.21 21.41 3.84
CA GLN A 87 11.23 21.27 2.75
C GLN A 87 9.84 21.74 3.20
N ARG A 88 9.28 22.71 2.46
CA ARG A 88 7.93 23.25 2.70
C ARG A 88 6.81 22.34 2.17
N ILE A 89 7.12 21.56 1.14
CA ILE A 89 6.20 20.62 0.48
C ILE A 89 7.04 19.41 0.05
N PRO A 90 6.98 18.28 0.77
CA PRO A 90 7.74 17.10 0.38
C PRO A 90 7.16 16.50 -0.90
N SER A 91 8.02 16.20 -1.87
CA SER A 91 7.65 15.38 -3.03
C SER A 91 7.44 13.94 -2.56
N CYS A 92 6.17 13.55 -2.41
CA CYS A 92 5.82 12.21 -1.99
C CYS A 92 5.88 11.23 -3.17
N SER A 93 6.33 10.01 -2.91
CA SER A 93 6.29 8.90 -3.87
C SER A 93 5.02 8.07 -3.67
N VAL A 94 4.39 7.66 -4.78
CA VAL A 94 3.23 6.76 -4.77
C VAL A 94 3.68 5.37 -5.22
N GLU A 95 3.45 4.38 -4.37
CA GLU A 95 3.63 2.97 -4.68
C GLU A 95 2.44 2.48 -5.52
N VAL A 96 2.73 1.93 -6.70
CA VAL A 96 1.72 1.40 -7.63
C VAL A 96 1.63 -0.11 -7.49
N CYS A 97 0.50 -0.59 -7.01
CA CYS A 97 0.25 -2.01 -6.81
C CYS A 97 -0.41 -2.64 -8.03
N ARG A 98 0.08 -3.80 -8.45
CA ARG A 98 -0.57 -4.68 -9.44
C ARG A 98 -0.71 -6.07 -8.84
N PRO A 99 -1.86 -6.42 -8.25
CA PRO A 99 -2.09 -7.74 -7.67
C PRO A 99 -1.88 -8.83 -8.72
N LYS A 100 -1.26 -9.93 -8.31
CA LYS A 100 -0.99 -11.09 -9.17
C LYS A 100 -2.08 -12.15 -9.07
N CYS A 101 -3.25 -11.77 -8.56
CA CYS A 101 -4.40 -12.64 -8.31
C CYS A 101 -5.68 -11.82 -8.48
N VAL A 102 -6.79 -12.52 -8.73
CA VAL A 102 -8.12 -11.93 -8.92
C VAL A 102 -8.91 -11.82 -7.62
N ASP A 103 -8.46 -12.52 -6.56
CA ASP A 103 -9.05 -12.57 -5.22
C ASP A 103 -8.21 -11.81 -4.18
N SER A 104 -7.46 -10.79 -4.62
CA SER A 104 -6.63 -10.00 -3.72
C SER A 104 -7.45 -9.30 -2.65
N VAL A 105 -6.95 -9.25 -1.42
CA VAL A 105 -7.61 -8.61 -0.28
C VAL A 105 -6.81 -7.41 0.18
N GLN A 106 -7.49 -6.27 0.39
CA GLN A 106 -6.86 -5.11 1.02
C GLN A 106 -6.73 -5.37 2.52
N VAL A 107 -5.50 -5.29 3.03
CA VAL A 107 -5.21 -5.41 4.47
C VAL A 107 -4.94 -4.02 5.03
N GLU A 108 -5.52 -3.70 6.18
CA GLU A 108 -5.32 -2.42 6.86
C GLU A 108 -3.84 -2.22 7.21
N GLY A 109 -3.33 -1.00 6.99
CA GLY A 109 -1.92 -0.67 7.23
C GLY A 109 -0.94 -1.26 6.21
N ILE A 110 -1.42 -2.00 5.20
CA ILE A 110 -0.62 -2.47 4.07
C ILE A 110 -1.00 -1.65 2.84
N CYS A 111 -0.01 -1.15 2.09
CA CYS A 111 -0.30 -0.42 0.86
C CYS A 111 -0.97 -1.34 -0.16
N CYS A 112 -0.28 -2.42 -0.56
CA CYS A 112 -0.74 -3.27 -1.64
C CYS A 112 -1.70 -4.38 -1.17
N PRO A 113 -2.74 -4.69 -1.97
CA PRO A 113 -3.55 -5.88 -1.75
C PRO A 113 -2.70 -7.14 -1.74
N VAL A 114 -3.08 -8.11 -0.90
CA VAL A 114 -2.37 -9.37 -0.71
C VAL A 114 -3.15 -10.51 -1.38
N CYS A 115 -2.41 -11.41 -2.04
CA CYS A 115 -2.94 -12.64 -2.61
C CYS A 115 -2.86 -13.77 -1.59
N GLN A 116 -3.92 -14.00 -0.81
CA GLN A 116 -3.92 -15.02 0.26
C GLN A 116 -3.67 -16.43 -0.28
N ASN A 117 -4.21 -16.74 -1.46
CA ASN A 117 -4.09 -18.04 -2.12
C ASN A 117 -2.94 -18.06 -3.16
N GLY A 118 -2.05 -17.07 -3.12
CA GLY A 118 -1.02 -16.88 -4.14
C GLY A 118 -1.58 -16.42 -5.49
N PRO A 119 -0.75 -16.42 -6.55
CA PRO A 119 -1.16 -15.98 -7.88
C PRO A 119 -2.23 -16.88 -8.51
N ASN A 120 -3.27 -16.30 -9.09
CA ASN A 120 -4.38 -17.04 -9.70
C ASN A 120 -5.08 -16.26 -10.83
N CYS A 121 -5.98 -16.95 -11.53
CA CYS A 121 -6.78 -16.42 -12.63
C CYS A 121 -8.29 -16.54 -12.35
N VAL A 122 -9.06 -15.62 -12.93
CA VAL A 122 -10.52 -15.72 -12.94
C VAL A 122 -10.98 -16.67 -14.04
N VAL A 123 -11.97 -17.50 -13.72
CA VAL A 123 -12.64 -18.35 -14.71
C VAL A 123 -13.67 -17.51 -15.48
N PRO A 124 -13.67 -17.51 -16.82
CA PRO A 124 -14.61 -16.73 -17.61
C PRO A 124 -16.06 -17.26 -17.46
N THR A 125 -16.93 -16.48 -16.82
CA THR A 125 -18.32 -16.87 -16.57
C THR A 125 -19.18 -17.00 -17.83
N ARG A 126 -18.80 -16.33 -18.93
CA ARG A 126 -19.54 -16.34 -20.20
C ARG A 126 -19.58 -17.70 -20.90
N LEU A 127 -18.69 -18.63 -20.54
CA LEU A 127 -18.68 -19.97 -21.12
C LEU A 127 -19.79 -20.86 -20.56
N PHE A 128 -20.32 -20.49 -19.39
CA PHE A 128 -21.28 -21.28 -18.63
C PHE A 128 -22.67 -20.70 -18.79
N SER A 129 -23.67 -21.57 -18.84
CA SER A 129 -25.07 -21.20 -19.04
C SER A 129 -25.61 -20.31 -17.91
N GLN A 130 -24.98 -20.36 -16.74
CA GLN A 130 -25.28 -19.48 -15.61
C GLN A 130 -24.15 -18.47 -15.35
N THR A 131 -24.37 -17.22 -15.76
CA THR A 131 -23.43 -16.10 -15.51
C THR A 131 -23.27 -15.73 -14.03
N SER A 132 -24.14 -16.27 -13.16
CA SER A 132 -24.12 -16.09 -11.69
C SER A 132 -23.14 -17.02 -10.97
N GLN A 133 -22.75 -18.14 -11.58
CA GLN A 133 -21.83 -19.08 -10.93
C GLN A 133 -20.42 -18.49 -10.84
N ARG A 134 -20.03 -18.10 -9.63
CA ARG A 134 -18.65 -17.76 -9.31
C ARG A 134 -17.88 -19.07 -9.12
N HIS A 135 -17.14 -19.46 -10.15
CA HIS A 135 -16.15 -20.50 -10.02
C HIS A 135 -14.98 -20.00 -9.17
N ALA A 136 -14.39 -20.91 -8.38
CA ALA A 136 -13.18 -20.60 -7.63
C ALA A 136 -12.04 -20.20 -8.60
N PRO A 137 -11.16 -19.26 -8.20
CA PRO A 137 -9.97 -18.94 -8.98
C PRO A 137 -9.08 -20.17 -9.21
N ILE A 138 -8.40 -20.20 -10.35
CA ILE A 138 -7.44 -21.26 -10.69
C ILE A 138 -6.04 -20.74 -10.37
N ALA A 139 -5.28 -21.45 -9.54
CA ALA A 139 -3.91 -21.02 -9.22
C ALA A 139 -3.01 -21.02 -10.47
N LEU A 140 -1.99 -20.17 -10.47
CA LEU A 140 -1.06 -20.04 -11.58
C LEU A 140 -0.39 -21.39 -11.90
N ASN A 141 -0.28 -21.70 -13.19
CA ASN A 141 0.23 -22.95 -13.74
C ASN A 141 -0.60 -24.20 -13.37
N GLN A 142 -1.83 -24.02 -12.89
CA GLN A 142 -2.76 -25.12 -12.68
C GLN A 142 -3.84 -25.18 -13.77
N SER A 143 -4.39 -26.39 -13.91
CA SER A 143 -5.51 -26.70 -14.79
C SER A 143 -6.64 -27.31 -13.96
N THR A 144 -7.88 -27.00 -14.30
CA THR A 144 -9.06 -27.63 -13.68
C THR A 144 -10.12 -27.90 -14.74
N ILE A 145 -10.92 -28.93 -14.50
CA ILE A 145 -12.08 -29.25 -15.34
C ILE A 145 -13.31 -28.67 -14.67
N ILE A 146 -14.05 -27.87 -15.42
CA ILE A 146 -15.30 -27.25 -14.95
C ILE A 146 -16.42 -27.76 -15.84
N THR A 147 -17.42 -28.38 -15.21
CA THR A 147 -18.63 -28.84 -15.89
C THR A 147 -19.74 -27.84 -15.68
N ASP A 148 -20.45 -27.48 -16.75
CA ASP A 148 -21.63 -26.63 -16.66
C ASP A 148 -22.70 -27.34 -15.82
N SER A 149 -23.16 -26.66 -14.78
CA SER A 149 -24.14 -27.22 -13.84
C SER A 149 -25.51 -27.44 -14.48
N PHE A 150 -25.85 -26.70 -15.55
CA PHE A 150 -27.11 -26.84 -16.28
C PHE A 150 -27.02 -27.82 -17.43
N ASP A 151 -25.85 -27.92 -18.05
CA ASP A 151 -25.60 -28.83 -19.14
C ASP A 151 -24.38 -29.68 -18.81
N GLN A 152 -24.65 -30.80 -18.14
CA GLN A 152 -23.59 -31.74 -17.78
C GLN A 152 -22.86 -32.29 -19.00
N SER A 153 -23.33 -32.10 -20.24
CA SER A 153 -22.58 -32.49 -21.45
C SER A 153 -21.44 -31.51 -21.77
N ARG A 154 -21.51 -30.26 -21.26
CA ARG A 154 -20.52 -29.21 -21.51
C ARG A 154 -19.50 -29.18 -20.37
N SER A 155 -18.30 -29.65 -20.66
CA SER A 155 -17.15 -29.53 -19.77
C SER A 155 -16.07 -28.72 -20.44
N PHE A 156 -15.32 -27.96 -19.64
CA PHE A 156 -14.23 -27.13 -20.10
C PHE A 156 -12.97 -27.47 -19.32
N ILE A 157 -11.84 -27.60 -20.00
CA ILE A 157 -10.54 -27.57 -19.34
C ILE A 157 -10.08 -26.13 -19.30
N CYS A 158 -9.87 -25.60 -18.09
CA CYS A 158 -9.44 -24.23 -17.86
C CYS A 158 -8.03 -24.21 -17.28
N GLN A 159 -7.16 -23.38 -17.83
CA GLN A 159 -5.76 -23.26 -17.42
C GLN A 159 -5.41 -21.81 -17.08
N CYS A 160 -4.69 -21.61 -15.97
CA CYS A 160 -4.19 -20.30 -15.58
C CYS A 160 -2.72 -20.11 -15.97
N GLN A 161 -2.46 -19.28 -16.98
CA GLN A 161 -1.11 -19.00 -17.47
C GLN A 161 -0.60 -17.60 -17.07
N VAL A 162 -1.50 -16.67 -16.76
CA VAL A 162 -1.16 -15.26 -16.47
C VAL A 162 -1.74 -14.86 -15.12
N ALA A 163 -0.87 -14.59 -14.16
CA ALA A 163 -1.23 -14.17 -12.81
C ALA A 163 -2.11 -12.90 -12.81
N GLY A 164 -3.25 -12.94 -12.12
CA GLY A 164 -4.25 -11.86 -12.10
C GLY A 164 -5.07 -11.73 -13.39
N GLY A 165 -4.89 -12.66 -14.33
CA GLY A 165 -5.56 -12.67 -15.62
C GLY A 165 -6.82 -13.53 -15.67
N VAL A 166 -7.29 -13.78 -16.89
CA VAL A 166 -8.41 -14.68 -17.19
C VAL A 166 -7.85 -16.04 -17.59
N ALA A 167 -8.40 -17.12 -17.02
CA ALA A 167 -8.03 -18.47 -17.40
C ALA A 167 -8.44 -18.77 -18.85
N GLN A 168 -7.59 -19.48 -19.58
CA GLN A 168 -7.89 -19.97 -20.91
C GLN A 168 -8.68 -21.26 -20.78
N CYS A 169 -9.87 -21.32 -21.38
CA CYS A 169 -10.77 -22.46 -21.25
C CYS A 169 -11.15 -23.00 -22.62
N GLU A 170 -11.02 -24.31 -22.79
CA GLU A 170 -11.35 -25.02 -24.03
C GLU A 170 -12.42 -26.08 -23.76
N HIS A 171 -13.34 -26.26 -24.71
CA HIS A 171 -14.41 -27.25 -24.58
C HIS A 171 -13.84 -28.67 -24.68
N LEU A 172 -14.10 -29.50 -23.67
CA LEU A 172 -13.79 -30.92 -23.68
C LEU A 172 -14.83 -31.66 -24.53
N SER A 173 -14.41 -32.15 -25.70
CA SER A 173 -15.26 -33.00 -26.53
C SER A 173 -15.60 -34.32 -25.81
N ALA A 174 -16.79 -34.86 -26.10
CA ALA A 174 -17.28 -36.08 -25.47
C ALA A 174 -16.32 -37.28 -25.64
N SER A 175 -15.60 -37.35 -26.77
CA SER A 175 -14.63 -38.40 -27.08
C SER A 175 -13.37 -38.37 -26.19
N VAL A 176 -13.03 -37.22 -25.62
CA VAL A 176 -11.82 -37.03 -24.78
C VAL A 176 -12.18 -36.99 -23.28
N ARG A 177 -13.45 -36.78 -22.97
CA ARG A 177 -13.94 -36.61 -21.60
C ARG A 177 -13.77 -37.84 -20.72
N GLN A 178 -14.15 -39.03 -21.20
CA GLN A 178 -14.05 -40.27 -20.40
C GLN A 178 -12.58 -40.65 -20.12
N PRO A 179 -11.68 -40.69 -21.11
CA PRO A 179 -10.27 -41.01 -20.89
C PRO A 179 -9.58 -40.06 -19.90
N VAL A 180 -9.89 -38.75 -19.97
CA VAL A 180 -9.29 -37.75 -19.08
C VAL A 180 -9.83 -37.87 -17.65
N LEU A 181 -11.15 -38.09 -17.48
CA LEU A 181 -11.72 -38.31 -16.16
C LEU A 181 -11.20 -39.60 -15.53
N ASP A 182 -11.01 -40.66 -16.32
CA ASP A 182 -10.45 -41.93 -15.85
C ASP A 182 -8.97 -41.79 -15.47
N LEU A 183 -8.19 -41.01 -16.23
CA LEU A 183 -6.80 -40.68 -15.87
C LEU A 183 -6.71 -39.89 -14.56
N ILE A 184 -7.55 -38.86 -14.40
CA ILE A 184 -7.59 -38.06 -13.17
C ILE A 184 -8.00 -38.93 -11.96
N ARG A 185 -9.03 -39.76 -12.09
CA ARG A 185 -9.44 -40.70 -11.04
C ARG A 185 -8.32 -41.68 -10.68
N SER A 186 -7.58 -42.18 -11.68
CA SER A 186 -6.42 -43.05 -11.45
C SER A 186 -5.30 -42.33 -10.69
N ILE A 187 -5.04 -41.06 -10.96
CA ILE A 187 -4.01 -40.28 -10.25
C ILE A 187 -4.45 -39.99 -8.80
N ILE A 188 -5.74 -39.71 -8.58
CA ILE A 188 -6.26 -39.46 -7.23
C ILE A 188 -6.31 -40.75 -6.39
N SER A 189 -6.64 -41.90 -6.99
CA SER A 189 -6.64 -43.19 -6.26
C SER A 189 -5.25 -43.63 -5.81
N HIS A 190 -4.19 -43.27 -6.56
CA HIS A 190 -2.82 -43.60 -6.19
C HIS A 190 -2.24 -42.68 -5.10
N ASN A 191 -2.80 -41.50 -4.86
CA ASN A 191 -2.35 -40.57 -3.82
C ASN A 191 -3.04 -40.76 -2.45
N ASN A 192 -4.04 -41.64 -2.35
CA ASN A 192 -4.72 -41.98 -1.09
C ASN A 192 -4.27 -43.33 -0.50
N VAL A 193 -3.15 -43.89 -0.98
CA VAL A 193 -2.50 -45.08 -0.43
C VAL A 193 -1.13 -44.68 0.15
N VAL A 194 -1.13 -43.85 1.20
CA VAL A 194 -0.04 -43.73 2.19
C VAL A 194 -0.65 -43.39 3.54
#